data_AF-A0A831KHY0-F1
#
_entry.id   AF-A0A831KHY0-F1
#
_cell.length_a   1.000
_cell.length_b   1.000
_cell.length_c   1.000
_cell.angle_alpha   90.00
_cell.angle_beta   90.00
_cell.angle_gamma   90.00
#
_symmetry.space_group_name_H-M   'P 1'
#
loop_
_entity.id
_entity.type
_entity.pdbx_description
1 polymer ?
#
loop_
_entity_poly.entity_id
_entity_poly.type
_entity_poly.pdbx_seq_one_letter_code
_entity_poly.pdbx_strand_id
1 'polypeptide(L)'
;MKTIIPRSNISAAVVLPGSKSITHRALITASLASGTSRINGALRCEDTAQTAKALGQLGAKISRKGDQLEVQGLGMPRVFWRSSP
;
A
#
# COMPACT_ATOMS: atom_id res chain seq x y z
N MET A 1 18.69 16.00 13.83
CA MET A 1 19.35 16.18 12.52
C MET A 1 20.73 15.55 12.61
N LYS A 2 21.13 14.68 11.67
CA LYS A 2 22.49 14.11 11.64
C LYS A 2 23.33 14.87 10.62
N THR A 3 24.55 15.23 11.00
CA THR A 3 25.51 15.88 10.11
C THR A 3 25.95 14.90 9.02
N ILE A 4 25.97 15.37 7.77
CA ILE A 4 26.53 14.61 6.65
C ILE A 4 28.04 14.87 6.64
N ILE A 5 28.83 13.79 6.68
CA ILE A 5 30.30 13.87 6.71
C ILE A 5 30.83 13.39 5.36
N PRO A 6 31.71 14.16 4.68
CA PRO A 6 32.32 13.74 3.42
C PRO A 6 33.07 12.41 3.57
N ARG A 7 32.98 11.55 2.55
CA ARG A 7 33.72 10.29 2.46
C ARG A 7 34.41 10.23 1.09
N SER A 8 35.67 9.80 1.08
CA SER A 8 36.48 9.66 -0.14
C SER A 8 36.05 8.48 -1.02
N ASN A 9 35.45 7.44 -0.43
CA ASN A 9 34.76 6.37 -1.15
C ASN A 9 33.58 5.84 -0.32
N ILE A 10 32.60 5.21 -0.98
CA ILE A 10 31.51 4.47 -0.34
C ILE A 10 31.34 3.15 -1.09
N SER A 11 31.52 2.04 -0.38
CA SER A 11 31.14 0.69 -0.83
C SER A 11 30.16 0.12 0.19
N ALA A 12 28.87 0.15 -0.12
CA ALA A 12 27.81 -0.31 0.76
C ALA A 12 26.62 -0.85 -0.05
N ALA A 13 25.99 -1.89 0.47
CA ALA A 13 24.69 -2.36 0.01
C ALA A 13 23.65 -1.99 1.06
N VAL A 14 22.52 -1.41 0.63
CA VAL A 14 21.42 -1.05 1.50
C VAL A 14 20.12 -1.60 0.95
N VAL A 15 19.25 -2.06 1.85
CA VAL A 15 17.89 -2.43 1.49
C VAL A 15 17.02 -1.19 1.58
N LEU A 16 16.45 -0.78 0.46
CA LEU A 16 15.53 0.34 0.44
C LEU A 16 14.17 -0.09 1.01
N PRO A 17 13.47 0.80 1.74
CA PRO A 17 12.11 0.53 2.12
C PRO A 17 11.20 0.49 0.88
N GLY A 18 9.98 -0.01 1.06
CA GLY A 18 8.96 -0.01 0.01
C GLY A 18 8.73 1.38 -0.59
N SER A 19 8.32 1.43 -1.85
CA SER A 19 7.95 2.68 -2.50
C SER A 19 6.59 3.18 -1.99
N LYS A 20 6.52 4.46 -1.64
CA LYS A 20 5.28 5.14 -1.23
C LYS A 20 4.20 5.01 -2.30
N SER A 21 4.49 5.40 -3.54
CA SER A 21 3.52 5.37 -4.65
C SER A 21 3.08 3.96 -5.04
N ILE A 22 3.95 2.96 -4.87
CA ILE A 22 3.57 1.56 -5.08
C ILE A 22 2.67 1.08 -3.95
N THR A 23 2.99 1.42 -2.70
CA THR A 23 2.17 1.04 -1.54
C THR A 23 0.76 1.63 -1.63
N HIS A 24 0.61 2.90 -2.04
CA HIS A 24 -0.71 3.50 -2.28
C HIS A 24 -1.49 2.75 -3.36
N ARG A 25 -0.88 2.51 -4.53
CA ARG A 25 -1.54 1.82 -5.64
C ARG A 25 -1.93 0.40 -5.26
N ALA A 26 -1.03 -0.35 -4.60
CA ALA A 26 -1.31 -1.70 -4.14
C ALA A 26 -2.49 -1.74 -3.15
N LEU A 27 -2.55 -0.82 -2.19
CA LEU A 27 -3.67 -0.69 -1.25
C LEU A 27 -5.01 -0.45 -1.95
N ILE A 28 -5.04 0.48 -2.91
CA ILE A 28 -6.24 0.82 -3.67
C ILE A 28 -6.69 -0.38 -4.51
N THR A 29 -5.78 -0.95 -5.30
CA THR A 29 -6.09 -2.10 -6.16
C THR A 29 -6.56 -3.30 -5.34
N ALA A 30 -5.89 -3.60 -4.23
CA ALA A 30 -6.26 -4.69 -3.34
C ALA A 30 -7.64 -4.48 -2.69
N SER A 31 -8.01 -3.23 -2.38
CA SER A 31 -9.31 -2.90 -1.78
C SER A 31 -10.46 -3.02 -2.79
N LEU A 32 -10.19 -2.84 -4.08
CA LEU A 32 -11.16 -2.99 -5.17
C LEU A 32 -11.27 -4.45 -5.67
N ALA A 33 -10.23 -5.26 -5.44
CA ALA A 33 -10.22 -6.66 -5.83
C ALA A 33 -11.25 -7.47 -5.02
N SER A 34 -11.75 -8.54 -5.62
CA SER A 34 -12.54 -9.54 -4.91
C SER A 34 -11.62 -10.46 -4.10
N GLY A 35 -11.98 -10.75 -2.85
CA GLY A 35 -11.25 -11.69 -2.00
C GLY A 35 -10.13 -11.02 -1.18
N THR A 36 -9.06 -11.77 -0.90
CA THR A 36 -7.97 -11.34 -0.01
C THR A 36 -6.67 -11.17 -0.78
N SER A 37 -6.04 -10.00 -0.64
CA SER A 37 -4.74 -9.67 -1.22
C SER A 37 -3.67 -9.59 -0.13
N ARG A 38 -2.45 -10.03 -0.44
CA ARG A 38 -1.26 -9.88 0.41
C ARG A 38 -0.28 -8.94 -0.28
N ILE A 39 0.13 -7.88 0.40
CA ILE A 39 1.11 -6.90 -0.09
C ILE A 39 2.36 -7.01 0.79
N ASN A 40 3.48 -7.41 0.22
CA ASN A 40 4.78 -7.53 0.92
C ASN A 40 5.63 -6.28 0.67
N GLY A 41 6.53 -5.94 1.59
CA GLY A 41 7.40 -4.77 1.46
C GLY A 41 6.64 -3.43 1.46
N ALA A 42 5.46 -3.37 2.07
CA ALA A 42 4.65 -2.16 2.13
C ALA A 42 5.34 -1.09 3.00
N LEU A 43 5.49 0.11 2.46
CA LEU A 43 6.09 1.22 3.19
C LEU A 43 5.31 1.51 4.47
N ARG A 44 6.02 1.77 5.57
CA ARG A 44 5.43 2.31 6.80
C ARG A 44 5.67 3.81 6.85
N CYS A 45 4.67 4.58 6.48
CA CYS A 45 4.69 6.03 6.66
C CYS A 45 3.28 6.55 6.98
N GLU A 46 3.20 7.80 7.44
CA GLU A 46 1.95 8.50 7.73
C GLU A 46 0.96 8.38 6.55
N ASP A 47 1.40 8.73 5.34
CA ASP A 47 0.51 8.82 4.20
C ASP A 47 -0.10 7.46 3.78
N THR A 48 0.69 6.39 3.86
CA THR A 48 0.22 5.04 3.55
C THR A 48 -0.71 4.52 4.64
N ALA A 49 -0.48 4.91 5.90
CA ALA A 49 -1.41 4.64 7.00
C ALA A 49 -2.74 5.40 6.83
N GLN A 50 -2.70 6.67 6.44
CA GLN A 50 -3.91 7.45 6.15
C GLN A 50 -4.70 6.85 4.97
N THR A 51 -4.02 6.36 3.94
CA THR A 51 -4.67 5.66 2.83
C THR A 51 -5.34 4.37 3.29
N ALA A 52 -4.65 3.54 4.08
CA ALA A 52 -5.25 2.33 4.64
C ALA A 52 -6.45 2.65 5.53
N LYS A 53 -6.38 3.70 6.35
CA LYS A 53 -7.49 4.16 7.19
C LYS A 53 -8.68 4.61 6.35
N ALA A 54 -8.47 5.42 5.32
CA ALA A 54 -9.52 5.88 4.42
C ALA A 54 -10.20 4.70 3.69
N LEU A 55 -9.42 3.75 3.18
CA LEU A 55 -9.96 2.52 2.57
C LEU A 55 -10.73 1.67 3.59
N GLY A 56 -10.27 1.64 4.84
CA GLY A 56 -10.99 1.02 5.95
C GLY A 56 -12.34 1.67 6.25
N GLN A 57 -12.42 3.00 6.18
CA GLN A 57 -13.69 3.73 6.31
C GLN A 57 -14.64 3.46 5.13
N LEU A 58 -14.10 3.14 3.95
CA LEU A 58 -14.89 2.68 2.79
C LEU A 58 -15.28 1.19 2.88
N GLY A 59 -14.84 0.47 3.92
CA GLY A 59 -15.26 -0.89 4.24
C GLY A 59 -14.25 -2.00 3.93
N ALA A 60 -13.07 -1.68 3.38
CA ALA A 60 -12.02 -2.68 3.22
C ALA A 60 -11.47 -3.12 4.59
N LYS A 61 -11.22 -4.42 4.81
CA LYS A 61 -10.57 -4.87 6.05
C LYS A 61 -9.07 -5.00 5.80
N ILE A 62 -8.29 -4.17 6.50
CA ILE A 62 -6.84 -4.08 6.29
C ILE A 62 -6.15 -4.40 7.62
N SER A 63 -5.27 -5.39 7.60
CA SER A 63 -4.41 -5.71 8.74
C SER A 63 -2.93 -5.64 8.34
N ARG A 64 -2.06 -5.39 9.31
CA ARG A 64 -0.62 -5.24 9.10
C ARG A 64 0.16 -6.16 10.03
N LYS A 65 1.15 -6.87 9.47
CA LYS A 65 2.16 -7.63 10.21
C LYS A 65 3.54 -7.30 9.66
N GLY A 66 4.29 -6.44 10.37
CA GLY A 66 5.59 -5.94 9.87
C GLY A 66 5.43 -5.06 8.63
N ASP A 67 6.09 -5.45 7.54
CA ASP A 67 5.98 -4.83 6.22
C ASP A 67 4.93 -5.51 5.31
N GLN A 68 4.27 -6.56 5.81
CA GLN A 68 3.17 -7.21 5.11
C GLN A 68 1.82 -6.60 5.49
N LEU A 69 0.99 -6.36 4.47
CA LEU A 69 -0.42 -6.01 4.62
C LEU A 69 -1.30 -7.14 4.08
N GLU A 70 -2.38 -7.44 4.78
CA GLU A 70 -3.46 -8.29 4.30
C GLU A 70 -4.71 -7.41 4.13
N VAL A 71 -5.26 -7.41 2.91
CA VAL A 71 -6.39 -6.57 2.52
C VAL A 71 -7.51 -7.49 2.04
N GLN A 72 -8.61 -7.54 2.78
CA GLN A 72 -9.86 -8.10 2.30
C GLN A 72 -10.57 -7.01 1.50
N GLY A 73 -10.58 -7.16 0.18
CA GLY A 73 -11.18 -6.22 -0.74
C GLY A 73 -12.70 -6.31 -0.73
N LEU A 74 -13.32 -5.19 -1.12
CA LEU A 74 -14.77 -5.02 -1.21
C LEU A 74 -15.36 -5.79 -2.40
N GLY A 75 -14.51 -6.15 -3.37
CA GLY A 75 -14.95 -6.50 -4.72
C GLY A 75 -15.47 -5.28 -5.49
N MET A 76 -15.63 -5.44 -6.80
CA MET A 76 -16.33 -4.43 -7.58
C MET A 76 -17.83 -4.50 -7.25
N PRO A 77 -18.50 -3.38 -6.89
CA PRO A 77 -19.95 -3.37 -6.93
C PRO A 77 -20.39 -3.78 -8.34
N ARG A 78 -21.44 -4.59 -8.47
CA ARG A 78 -22.10 -4.87 -9.76
C ARG A 78 -22.69 -3.55 -10.26
N VAL A 79 -21.87 -2.72 -10.86
CA VAL A 79 -22.34 -1.59 -11.64
C VAL A 79 -22.93 -2.22 -12.89
N PHE A 80 -24.26 -2.33 -12.92
CA PHE A 80 -24.98 -2.64 -14.15
C PHE A 80 -24.71 -1.48 -15.11
N TRP A 81 -23.66 -1.60 -15.91
CA TRP A 81 -23.58 -0.85 -17.16
C TRP A 81 -24.65 -1.48 -18.07
N ARG A 82 -25.91 -1.10 -17.86
CA ARG A 82 -26.93 -1.26 -18.90
C ARG A 82 -26.54 -0.26 -19.97
N SER A 83 -25.88 -0.74 -21.01
CA SER A 83 -25.98 -0.10 -22.31
C SER A 83 -27.47 0.05 -22.57
N SER A 84 -27.98 1.28 -22.51
CA SER A 84 -29.30 1.56 -23.06
C SER A 84 -29.29 1.16 -24.54
N PRO A 85 -30.34 0.50 -25.05
CA PRO A 85 -30.44 0.10 -26.44
C PRO A 85 -30.40 1.29 -27.40
#